data_AF-A0A060C035-F1
#
_entry.id   AF-A0A060C035-F1
#
_cell.length_a   1.000
_cell.length_b   1.000
_cell.length_c   1.000
_cell.angle_alpha   90.00
_cell.angle_beta   90.00
_cell.angle_gamma   90.00
#
_symmetry.space_group_name_H-M   'P 1'
#
loop_
_entity.id
_entity.type
_entity.pdbx_description
1 polymer ?
#
loop_
_entity_poly.entity_id
_entity_poly.type
_entity_poly.pdbx_seq_one_letter_code
_entity_poly.pdbx_strand_id
1 'polypeptide(L)'
;ANGDDNRDGTPANWSSNGGVEGDTDDPTILERRRRRRQSLLGTLLLSRGTPMLRAGDELSQTRHGNNNAYCQDNTLSWLDWSACGDPVRDLRTFVEKAANLRRQLGLLRRDRYFDGRAHAGEAGLKDIAWLHPEGFELRPEHWQDQASQALAILLADTST
;
A
#
# COMPACT_ATOMS: atom_id res chain seq x y z
N ALA A 1 16.44 22.61 -3.66
CA ALA A 1 16.26 21.84 -4.90
C ALA A 1 15.61 22.67 -6.01
N ASN A 2 14.47 23.31 -5.76
CA ASN A 2 13.69 23.99 -6.81
C ASN A 2 14.04 25.48 -7.05
N GLY A 3 14.90 26.07 -6.21
CA GLY A 3 15.26 27.49 -6.31
C GLY A 3 14.32 28.45 -5.58
N ASP A 4 13.27 27.94 -4.94
CA ASP A 4 12.22 28.72 -4.26
C ASP A 4 12.45 28.87 -2.73
N ASP A 5 13.68 28.69 -2.26
CA ASP A 5 14.05 28.70 -0.83
C ASP A 5 13.24 27.73 0.05
N ASN A 6 12.85 26.57 -0.51
CA ASN A 6 12.07 25.53 0.18
C ASN A 6 10.68 26.03 0.67
N ARG A 7 10.12 27.02 -0.02
CA ARG A 7 8.78 27.57 0.26
C ARG A 7 7.67 26.91 -0.55
N ASP A 8 8.04 26.02 -1.46
CA ASP A 8 7.14 25.24 -2.30
C ASP A 8 6.88 23.84 -1.73
N GLY A 9 5.88 23.14 -2.28
CA GLY A 9 5.46 21.81 -1.79
C GLY A 9 4.53 21.87 -0.58
N THR A 10 4.07 20.69 -0.14
CA THR A 10 3.22 20.57 1.06
C THR A 10 4.07 20.37 2.33
N PRO A 11 3.79 21.07 3.43
CA PRO A 11 4.43 20.79 4.72
C PRO A 11 3.87 19.51 5.38
N ALA A 12 2.64 19.12 5.07
CA ALA A 12 1.97 17.96 5.64
C ALA A 12 2.03 16.77 4.66
N ASN A 13 3.01 15.88 4.86
CA ASN A 13 3.26 14.72 3.99
C ASN A 13 2.78 13.37 4.57
N TRP A 14 2.39 13.34 5.85
CA TRP A 14 2.07 12.12 6.60
C TRP A 14 3.07 10.98 6.39
N SER A 15 4.34 11.34 6.22
CA SER A 15 5.45 10.45 5.97
C SER A 15 6.14 10.08 7.28
N SER A 16 6.98 9.04 7.22
CA SER A 16 7.87 8.70 8.33
C SER A 16 9.12 8.05 7.74
N ASN A 17 10.27 8.59 8.11
CA ASN A 17 11.58 8.23 7.59
C ASN A 17 12.13 6.90 8.14
N GLY A 18 11.39 6.27 9.07
CA GLY A 18 11.76 4.98 9.66
C GLY A 18 12.83 5.06 10.75
N GLY A 19 13.33 6.26 11.09
CA GLY A 19 14.27 6.52 12.19
C GLY A 19 15.39 7.50 11.84
N VAL A 20 15.79 7.56 10.57
CA VAL A 20 16.87 8.42 10.05
C VAL A 20 16.34 9.18 8.84
N GLU A 21 16.68 10.48 8.72
CA GLU A 21 16.31 11.28 7.55
C GLU A 21 17.25 10.96 6.37
N GLY A 22 16.69 10.78 5.17
CA GLY A 22 17.48 10.47 3.98
C GLY A 22 18.06 9.05 3.92
N ASP A 23 19.18 8.90 3.22
CA ASP A 23 19.87 7.64 2.99
C ASP A 23 20.56 7.12 4.27
N THR A 24 20.66 5.81 4.40
CA THR A 24 21.27 5.16 5.57
C THR A 24 21.73 3.75 5.23
N ASP A 25 22.81 3.30 5.87
CA ASP A 25 23.32 1.94 5.78
C ASP A 25 22.84 1.05 6.93
N ASP A 26 22.00 1.55 7.84
CA ASP A 26 21.46 0.75 8.95
C ASP A 26 20.51 -0.34 8.41
N PRO A 27 20.89 -1.63 8.51
CA PRO A 27 20.11 -2.72 7.94
C PRO A 27 18.72 -2.85 8.58
N THR A 28 18.56 -2.44 9.83
CA THR A 28 17.28 -2.47 10.55
C THR A 28 16.30 -1.46 9.98
N ILE A 29 16.79 -0.25 9.67
CA ILE A 29 15.97 0.80 9.06
C ILE A 29 15.64 0.45 7.62
N LEU A 30 16.62 -0.08 6.86
CA LEU A 30 16.42 -0.51 5.48
C LEU A 30 15.36 -1.61 5.37
N GLU A 31 15.41 -2.64 6.22
CA GLU A 31 14.41 -3.71 6.23
C GLU A 31 13.01 -3.18 6.62
N ARG A 32 12.93 -2.28 7.61
CA ARG A 32 11.67 -1.64 8.00
C ARG A 32 11.05 -0.84 6.84
N ARG A 33 11.87 -0.05 6.13
CA ARG A 33 11.44 0.71 4.94
C ARG A 33 11.00 -0.22 3.81
N ARG A 34 11.74 -1.31 3.58
CA ARG A 34 11.40 -2.34 2.58
C ARG A 34 10.03 -2.95 2.86
N ARG A 35 9.78 -3.40 4.10
CA ARG A 35 8.47 -3.93 4.53
C ARG A 35 7.36 -2.90 4.36
N ARG A 36 7.59 -1.65 4.76
CA ARG A 36 6.59 -0.58 4.64
C ARG A 36 6.20 -0.31 3.19
N ARG A 37 7.16 -0.27 2.26
CA ARG A 37 6.87 -0.16 0.82
C ARG A 37 5.98 -1.30 0.34
N GLN A 38 6.32 -2.54 0.70
CA GLN A 38 5.50 -3.70 0.34
C GLN A 38 4.10 -3.67 0.96
N SER A 39 3.96 -3.23 2.22
CA SER A 39 2.65 -3.06 2.87
C SER A 39 1.81 -2.01 2.15
N LEU A 40 2.38 -0.85 1.79
CA LEU A 40 1.64 0.20 1.06
C LEU A 40 1.23 -0.26 -0.35
N LEU A 41 2.14 -0.90 -1.08
CA LEU A 41 1.84 -1.49 -2.39
C LEU A 41 0.78 -2.59 -2.29
N GLY A 42 0.87 -3.45 -1.28
CA GLY A 42 -0.11 -4.49 -1.00
C GLY A 42 -1.48 -3.90 -0.69
N THR A 43 -1.55 -2.92 0.20
CA THR A 43 -2.81 -2.21 0.51
C THR A 43 -3.40 -1.58 -0.75
N LEU A 44 -2.62 -0.85 -1.54
CA LEU A 44 -3.10 -0.24 -2.79
C LEU A 44 -3.65 -1.28 -3.76
N LEU A 45 -2.87 -2.33 -4.05
CA LEU A 45 -3.19 -3.32 -5.09
C LEU A 45 -4.24 -4.35 -4.66
N LEU A 46 -4.43 -4.56 -3.35
CA LEU A 46 -5.40 -5.51 -2.81
C LEU A 46 -6.66 -4.83 -2.26
N SER A 47 -6.69 -3.50 -2.15
CA SER A 47 -7.92 -2.78 -1.81
C SER A 47 -8.92 -2.80 -2.95
N ARG A 48 -10.20 -2.74 -2.61
CA ARG A 48 -11.27 -2.61 -3.59
C ARG A 48 -11.21 -1.24 -4.30
N GLY A 49 -11.52 -1.21 -5.59
CA GLY A 49 -11.60 0.02 -6.40
C GLY A 49 -10.69 -0.01 -7.64
N THR A 50 -10.25 1.16 -8.10
CA THR A 50 -9.28 1.27 -9.20
C THR A 50 -7.96 1.80 -8.66
N PRO A 51 -6.93 0.94 -8.46
CA PRO A 51 -5.65 1.39 -7.95
C PRO A 51 -4.89 2.20 -9.01
N MET A 52 -4.21 3.25 -8.58
CA MET A 52 -3.27 4.02 -9.41
C MET A 52 -1.88 3.92 -8.78
N LEU A 53 -0.95 3.30 -9.51
CA LEU A 53 0.45 3.20 -9.10
C LEU A 53 1.24 4.33 -9.77
N ARG A 54 2.08 5.02 -8.99
CA ARG A 54 3.01 5.98 -9.54
C ARG A 54 4.18 5.22 -10.18
N ALA A 55 4.47 5.52 -11.46
CA ALA A 55 5.61 4.93 -12.15
C ALA A 55 6.92 5.16 -11.38
N GLY A 56 7.72 4.11 -11.26
CA GLY A 56 8.98 4.10 -10.52
C GLY A 56 8.88 3.64 -9.07
N ASP A 57 7.69 3.58 -8.47
CA ASP A 57 7.52 3.01 -7.12
C ASP A 57 7.91 1.53 -7.08
N GLU A 58 7.69 0.80 -8.18
CA GLU A 58 8.11 -0.58 -8.39
C GLU A 58 9.64 -0.75 -8.49
N LEU A 59 10.38 0.35 -8.66
CA LEU A 59 11.85 0.42 -8.68
C LEU A 59 12.41 1.18 -7.46
N SER A 60 11.56 1.48 -6.48
CA SER A 60 11.93 2.28 -5.32
C SER A 60 12.52 3.65 -5.69
N GLN A 61 11.92 4.32 -6.69
CA GLN A 61 12.39 5.63 -7.15
C GLN A 61 12.45 6.64 -5.99
N THR A 62 13.55 7.38 -5.93
CA THR A 62 13.77 8.45 -4.95
C THR A 62 13.85 9.79 -5.65
N ARG A 63 13.44 10.85 -4.95
CA ARG A 63 13.70 12.26 -5.31
C ARG A 63 14.52 12.97 -4.24
N HIS A 64 15.23 12.18 -3.42
CA HIS A 64 16.03 12.63 -2.26
C HIS A 64 15.26 13.62 -1.35
N GLY A 65 14.01 13.29 -1.03
CA GLY A 65 13.16 14.11 -0.16
C GLY A 65 12.43 15.28 -0.85
N ASN A 66 12.69 15.56 -2.13
CA ASN A 66 11.93 16.58 -2.87
C ASN A 66 10.51 16.08 -3.19
N ASN A 67 9.52 16.57 -2.43
CA ASN A 67 8.10 16.24 -2.61
C ASN A 67 7.41 17.06 -3.72
N ASN A 68 8.13 17.99 -4.36
CA ASN A 68 7.59 18.90 -5.36
C ASN A 68 8.58 19.10 -6.52
N ALA A 69 9.10 18.03 -7.11
CA ALA A 69 10.09 18.08 -8.18
C ALA A 69 9.52 18.51 -9.55
N TYR A 70 8.80 19.63 -9.61
CA TYR A 70 8.07 20.09 -10.79
C TYR A 70 8.97 20.69 -11.88
N CYS A 71 10.06 21.36 -11.48
CA CYS A 71 11.02 22.02 -12.38
C CYS A 71 12.31 21.22 -12.59
N GLN A 72 12.35 19.96 -12.15
CA GLN A 72 13.55 19.13 -12.20
C GLN A 72 13.52 18.25 -13.45
N ASP A 73 14.25 18.65 -14.49
CA ASP A 73 14.55 17.77 -15.64
C ASP A 73 15.98 17.22 -15.52
N ASN A 74 16.15 16.26 -14.62
CA ASN A 74 17.44 15.64 -14.30
C ASN A 74 17.22 14.30 -13.57
N THR A 75 18.29 13.72 -13.04
CA THR A 75 18.29 12.44 -12.32
C THR A 75 17.34 12.38 -11.11
N LEU A 76 16.88 13.52 -10.57
CA LEU A 76 15.85 13.56 -9.53
C LEU A 76 14.46 13.15 -10.03
N SER A 77 14.14 13.35 -11.31
CA SER A 77 12.83 13.04 -11.89
C SER A 77 12.84 11.84 -12.82
N TRP A 78 13.98 11.57 -13.45
CA TRP A 78 14.16 10.43 -14.35
C TRP A 78 13.96 9.09 -13.62
N LEU A 79 13.44 8.09 -14.35
CA LEU A 79 13.34 6.72 -13.83
C LEU A 79 14.74 6.09 -13.79
N ASP A 80 15.16 5.64 -12.62
CA ASP A 80 16.42 4.94 -12.44
C ASP A 80 16.25 3.44 -12.70
N TRP A 81 16.51 3.04 -13.94
CA TRP A 81 16.43 1.65 -14.38
C TRP A 81 17.55 0.76 -13.82
N SER A 82 18.61 1.32 -13.23
CA SER A 82 19.67 0.52 -12.60
C SER A 82 19.17 -0.31 -11.42
N ALA A 83 18.00 0.05 -10.85
CA ALA A 83 17.32 -0.72 -9.82
C ALA A 83 16.81 -2.10 -10.28
N CYS A 84 16.74 -2.35 -11.60
CA CYS A 84 16.29 -3.64 -12.13
C CYS A 84 17.26 -4.76 -11.74
N GLY A 85 16.77 -5.79 -11.05
CA GLY A 85 17.59 -6.90 -10.53
C GLY A 85 18.22 -6.61 -9.17
N ASP A 86 18.07 -5.40 -8.63
CA ASP A 86 18.54 -5.09 -7.28
C ASP A 86 17.65 -5.79 -6.24
N PRO A 87 18.22 -6.57 -5.29
CA PRO A 87 17.44 -7.37 -4.35
C PRO A 87 16.64 -6.55 -3.34
N VAL A 88 16.94 -5.27 -3.15
CA VAL A 88 16.31 -4.38 -2.17
C VAL A 88 15.40 -3.36 -2.85
N ARG A 89 15.77 -2.86 -4.03
CA ARG A 89 15.06 -1.81 -4.76
C ARG A 89 14.03 -2.35 -5.74
N ASP A 90 14.29 -3.50 -6.36
CA ASP A 90 13.40 -4.09 -7.37
C ASP A 90 12.17 -4.73 -6.70
N LEU A 91 11.05 -4.01 -6.75
CA LEU A 91 9.75 -4.47 -6.26
C LEU A 91 8.85 -4.93 -7.41
N ARG A 92 9.35 -4.99 -8.66
CA ARG A 92 8.53 -5.36 -9.83
C ARG A 92 7.89 -6.73 -9.67
N THR A 93 8.63 -7.73 -9.21
CA THR A 93 8.08 -9.08 -8.96
C THR A 93 6.98 -9.06 -7.90
N PHE A 94 7.09 -8.20 -6.88
CA PHE A 94 6.04 -8.04 -5.87
C PHE A 94 4.79 -7.40 -6.47
N VAL A 95 4.95 -6.28 -7.19
CA VAL A 95 3.86 -5.57 -7.87
C VAL A 95 3.17 -6.47 -8.89
N GLU A 96 3.94 -7.21 -9.68
CA GLU A 96 3.42 -8.17 -10.66
C GLU A 96 2.58 -9.25 -9.97
N LYS A 97 3.10 -9.89 -8.91
CA LYS A 97 2.34 -10.90 -8.16
C LYS A 97 1.05 -10.33 -7.56
N ALA A 98 1.10 -9.16 -6.94
CA ALA A 98 -0.08 -8.51 -6.36
C ALA A 98 -1.10 -8.13 -7.44
N ALA A 99 -0.66 -7.60 -8.58
CA ALA A 99 -1.51 -7.30 -9.72
C ALA A 99 -2.13 -8.57 -10.33
N ASN A 100 -1.35 -9.65 -10.45
CA ASN A 100 -1.82 -10.96 -10.93
C ASN A 100 -2.91 -11.52 -10.00
N LEU A 101 -2.66 -11.49 -8.68
CA LEU A 101 -3.63 -11.87 -7.66
C LEU A 101 -4.91 -11.04 -7.75
N ARG A 102 -4.81 -9.71 -7.89
CA ARG A 102 -5.96 -8.82 -8.10
C ARG A 102 -6.78 -9.20 -9.34
N ARG A 103 -6.13 -9.57 -10.44
CA ARG A 103 -6.83 -9.99 -11.67
C ARG A 103 -7.58 -11.30 -11.44
N GLN A 104 -7.02 -12.23 -10.68
CA GLN A 104 -7.66 -13.51 -10.35
C GLN A 104 -8.82 -13.34 -9.34
N LEU A 105 -8.69 -12.42 -8.38
CA LEU A 105 -9.70 -12.16 -7.37
C LEU A 105 -10.77 -11.16 -7.86
N GLY A 106 -11.83 -11.68 -8.48
CA GLY A 106 -12.97 -10.87 -8.96
C GLY A 106 -13.57 -9.96 -7.88
N LEU A 107 -13.60 -10.41 -6.62
CA LEU A 107 -14.08 -9.66 -5.44
C LEU A 107 -13.47 -8.26 -5.29
N LEU A 108 -12.20 -8.08 -5.67
CA LEU A 108 -11.50 -6.79 -5.54
C LEU A 108 -11.86 -5.79 -6.64
N ARG A 109 -12.47 -6.28 -7.73
CA ARG A 109 -12.75 -5.53 -8.97
C ARG A 109 -14.24 -5.36 -9.26
N ARG A 110 -15.13 -5.84 -8.37
CA ARG A 110 -16.57 -5.65 -8.51
C ARG A 110 -16.93 -4.16 -8.49
N ASP A 111 -18.07 -3.84 -9.06
CA ASP A 111 -18.69 -2.51 -9.07
C ASP A 111 -19.71 -2.31 -7.91
N ARG A 112 -20.23 -3.40 -7.31
CA ARG A 112 -21.17 -3.35 -6.17
C ARG A 112 -20.51 -3.46 -4.79
N TYR A 113 -20.81 -2.57 -3.85
CA TYR A 113 -20.29 -2.64 -2.47
C TYR A 113 -20.61 -3.99 -1.80
N PHE A 114 -19.77 -4.38 -0.83
CA PHE A 114 -20.06 -5.50 0.06
C PHE A 114 -21.17 -5.10 1.05
N ASP A 115 -22.08 -6.02 1.37
CA ASP A 115 -23.20 -5.73 2.28
C ASP A 115 -23.06 -6.36 3.67
N GLY A 116 -22.10 -7.28 3.85
CA GLY A 116 -21.81 -7.94 5.12
C GLY A 116 -22.91 -8.89 5.58
N ARG A 117 -23.80 -9.32 4.67
CA ARG A 117 -24.94 -10.19 4.98
C ARG A 117 -24.67 -11.62 4.56
N ALA A 118 -25.22 -12.55 5.33
CA ALA A 118 -25.22 -13.95 4.96
C ALA A 118 -26.11 -14.15 3.73
N HIS A 119 -25.56 -14.77 2.68
CA HIS A 119 -26.30 -15.05 1.46
C HIS A 119 -26.88 -16.48 1.49
N ALA A 120 -28.14 -16.64 1.10
CA ALA A 120 -28.82 -17.93 1.10
C ALA A 120 -28.29 -18.81 -0.06
N GLY A 121 -27.50 -19.83 0.25
CA GLY A 121 -26.96 -20.80 -0.71
C GLY A 121 -25.65 -21.44 -0.26
N GLU A 122 -24.76 -20.67 0.38
CA GLU A 122 -23.45 -21.12 0.84
C GLU A 122 -23.31 -20.93 2.35
N ALA A 123 -23.54 -21.99 3.13
CA ALA A 123 -23.19 -22.12 4.55
C ALA A 123 -23.52 -20.93 5.51
N GLY A 124 -24.31 -19.95 5.09
CA GLY A 124 -24.52 -18.69 5.80
C GLY A 124 -23.32 -17.72 5.78
N LEU A 125 -22.40 -17.82 4.82
CA LEU A 125 -21.22 -16.94 4.76
C LEU A 125 -21.57 -15.50 4.34
N LYS A 126 -20.92 -14.53 4.99
CA LYS A 126 -20.95 -13.11 4.61
C LYS A 126 -19.96 -12.85 3.47
N ASP A 127 -20.30 -11.96 2.55
CA ASP A 127 -19.41 -11.54 1.47
C ASP A 127 -18.17 -10.77 1.99
N ILE A 128 -18.31 -10.10 3.14
CA ILE A 128 -17.24 -9.53 3.94
C ILE A 128 -17.45 -9.77 5.44
N ALA A 129 -16.39 -10.13 6.15
CA ALA A 129 -16.35 -10.11 7.61
C ALA A 129 -15.09 -9.40 8.09
N TRP A 130 -15.24 -8.54 9.10
CA TRP A 130 -14.16 -7.82 9.73
C TRP A 130 -13.80 -8.52 11.03
N LEU A 131 -12.55 -8.93 11.17
CA LEU A 131 -12.10 -9.78 12.27
C LEU A 131 -11.15 -9.00 13.19
N HIS A 132 -11.33 -9.20 14.49
CA HIS A 132 -10.35 -8.82 15.49
C HIS A 132 -9.08 -9.68 15.31
N PRO A 133 -7.89 -9.18 15.70
CA PRO A 133 -6.65 -9.97 15.64
C PRO A 133 -6.70 -11.33 16.35
N GLU A 134 -7.60 -11.49 17.33
CA GLU A 134 -7.85 -12.75 18.04
C GLU A 134 -8.76 -13.74 17.27
N GLY A 135 -9.25 -13.36 16.09
CA GLY A 135 -9.97 -14.24 15.16
C GLY A 135 -11.49 -14.19 15.23
N PHE A 136 -12.08 -13.46 16.17
CA PHE A 136 -13.54 -13.26 16.24
C PHE A 136 -13.99 -12.06 15.40
N GLU A 137 -15.27 -12.00 15.02
CA GLU A 137 -15.83 -10.88 14.25
C GLU A 137 -15.94 -9.59 15.09
N LEU A 138 -15.54 -8.45 14.51
CA LEU A 138 -15.60 -7.15 15.18
C LEU A 138 -17.05 -6.76 15.50
N ARG A 139 -17.26 -6.32 16.74
CA ARG A 139 -18.51 -5.76 17.25
C ARG A 139 -18.43 -4.23 17.25
N PRO A 140 -19.57 -3.50 17.30
CA PRO A 140 -19.59 -2.04 17.33
C PRO A 140 -18.62 -1.40 18.32
N GLU A 141 -18.45 -1.99 19.51
CA GLU A 141 -17.60 -1.44 20.57
C GLU A 141 -16.12 -1.50 20.20
N HIS A 142 -15.70 -2.55 19.48
CA HIS A 142 -14.30 -2.74 19.07
C HIS A 142 -13.88 -1.72 18.01
N TRP A 143 -14.82 -1.18 17.22
CA TRP A 143 -14.52 -0.13 16.24
C TRP A 143 -14.17 1.21 16.89
N GLN A 144 -14.59 1.42 18.15
CA GLN A 144 -14.30 2.64 18.90
C GLN A 144 -13.05 2.52 19.77
N ASP A 145 -12.43 1.35 19.82
CA ASP A 145 -11.19 1.15 20.56
C ASP A 145 -10.00 1.80 19.84
N GLN A 146 -9.58 2.96 20.33
CA GLN A 146 -8.43 3.70 19.80
C GLN A 146 -7.09 2.99 20.05
N ALA A 147 -7.03 2.04 20.98
CA ALA A 147 -5.83 1.25 21.23
C ALA A 147 -5.66 0.11 20.20
N SER A 148 -6.72 -0.26 19.48
CA SER A 148 -6.64 -1.28 18.45
C SER A 148 -5.83 -0.80 17.24
N GLN A 149 -4.78 -1.53 16.89
CA GLN A 149 -3.85 -1.18 15.81
C GLN A 149 -3.89 -2.16 14.63
N ALA A 150 -4.74 -3.19 14.69
CA ALA A 150 -4.79 -4.23 13.68
C ALA A 150 -6.22 -4.76 13.50
N LEU A 151 -6.50 -5.18 12.27
CA LEU A 151 -7.73 -5.90 11.90
C LEU A 151 -7.39 -6.91 10.80
N ALA A 152 -8.27 -7.87 10.63
CA ALA A 152 -8.27 -8.78 9.48
C ALA A 152 -9.58 -8.64 8.70
N ILE A 153 -9.53 -8.93 7.41
CA ILE A 153 -10.69 -8.93 6.52
C ILE A 153 -10.79 -10.32 5.90
N LEU A 154 -11.94 -10.96 6.04
CA LEU A 154 -12.32 -12.15 5.29
C LEU A 154 -13.26 -11.73 4.18
N LEU A 155 -12.91 -12.07 2.94
CA LEU A 155 -13.75 -11.87 1.76
C LEU A 155 -14.19 -13.23 1.25
N ALA A 156 -15.48 -13.39 0.99
CA ALA A 156 -16.05 -14.61 0.41
C ALA A 156 -16.70 -14.30 -0.94
N ASP A 157 -16.48 -15.17 -1.91
CA ASP A 157 -17.18 -15.09 -3.18
C ASP A 157 -18.55 -15.76 -3.06
N THR A 158 -19.57 -14.95 -2.77
CA THR A 158 -20.96 -15.42 -2.67
C THR A 158 -21.73 -15.36 -3.99
N SER A 159 -21.07 -15.03 -5.11
CA SER A 159 -21.71 -15.06 -6.44
C SER A 159 -21.48 -16.40 -7.10
N THR A 160 -22.57 -17.17 -7.19
CA THR A 160 -22.75 -18.23 -8.17
C THR A 160 -23.01 -17.63 -9.56
#